data_AF-A0A7Z9S4P5-F1
#
_entry.id   AF-A0A7Z9S4P5-F1
#
_cell.length_a   1.000
_cell.length_b   1.000
_cell.length_c   1.000
_cell.angle_alpha   90.00
_cell.angle_beta   90.00
_cell.angle_gamma   90.00
#
_symmetry.space_group_name_H-M   'P 1'
#
loop_
_entity.id
_entity.type
_entity.pdbx_description
1 polymer ?
#
loop_
_entity_poly.entity_id
_entity_poly.type
_entity_poly.pdbx_seq_one_letter_code
_entity_poly.pdbx_strand_id
1 'polypeptide(L)'
;MIPPETTSVHPDTPQTGAPGGVPGDPQQDLADHFLACTRLGRYLTVFDGSRFVITDDFRDAPVLPEAAAMASIYSKDLLVAQAALLPLGGAVHKMSVTKREKYERLFKLIEENALSEMVRHSARDVLSAGFRNTEIR
;
A
#
# COMPACT_ATOMS: atom_id res chain seq x y z
N MET A 1 -43.38 35.40 -35.69
CA MET A 1 -42.47 35.36 -36.85
C MET A 1 -41.06 35.26 -36.29
N ILE A 2 -40.46 34.07 -36.33
CA ILE A 2 -39.10 33.74 -35.84
C ILE A 2 -38.31 33.27 -37.06
N PRO A 3 -37.08 33.75 -37.30
CA PRO A 3 -36.17 33.11 -38.27
C PRO A 3 -35.32 32.01 -37.60
N PRO A 4 -34.96 30.93 -38.32
CA PRO A 4 -34.26 29.79 -37.74
C PRO A 4 -32.79 29.65 -38.20
N GLU A 5 -32.09 28.76 -37.45
CA GLU A 5 -30.86 28.00 -37.74
C GLU A 5 -29.49 28.69 -37.78
N THR A 6 -28.58 28.22 -36.91
CA THR A 6 -27.39 27.49 -37.39
C THR A 6 -26.74 26.64 -36.29
N THR A 7 -26.58 25.36 -36.64
CA THR A 7 -25.88 24.27 -35.98
C THR A 7 -24.40 24.58 -35.72
N SER A 8 -23.87 24.22 -34.54
CA SER A 8 -22.43 23.92 -34.40
C SER A 8 -22.16 22.90 -33.29
N VAL A 9 -22.17 21.64 -33.74
CA VAL A 9 -21.34 20.48 -33.40
C VAL A 9 -20.42 20.56 -32.15
N HIS A 10 -20.60 19.57 -31.26
CA HIS A 10 -19.63 19.14 -30.24
C HIS A 10 -18.28 18.71 -30.86
N PRO A 11 -17.22 18.65 -30.05
CA PRO A 11 -16.62 17.33 -29.85
C PRO A 11 -16.25 17.02 -28.40
N ASP A 12 -16.64 15.81 -28.00
CA ASP A 12 -15.86 14.84 -27.21
C ASP A 12 -14.90 15.39 -26.15
N THR A 13 -15.34 15.32 -24.90
CA THR A 13 -14.39 15.19 -23.79
C THR A 13 -13.88 13.74 -23.82
N PRO A 14 -12.56 13.47 -23.84
CA PRO A 14 -12.08 12.11 -23.68
C PRO A 14 -12.38 11.65 -22.24
N GLN A 15 -13.42 10.82 -22.09
CA GLN A 15 -13.46 9.85 -21.01
C GLN A 15 -12.29 8.89 -21.23
N THR A 16 -11.12 9.21 -20.67
CA THR A 16 -10.09 8.19 -20.47
C THR A 16 -10.57 7.30 -19.34
N GLY A 17 -11.23 6.21 -19.72
CA GLY A 17 -11.70 5.18 -18.81
C GLY A 17 -10.55 4.62 -17.98
N ALA A 18 -10.68 4.74 -16.66
CA ALA A 18 -10.05 3.79 -15.76
C ALA A 18 -10.81 2.46 -15.89
N PRO A 19 -10.11 1.31 -15.93
CA PRO A 19 -10.78 0.02 -16.07
C PRO A 19 -11.68 -0.22 -14.87
N GLY A 20 -12.95 -0.53 -15.14
CA GLY A 20 -13.94 -0.87 -14.14
C GLY A 20 -13.47 -2.04 -13.29
N GLY A 21 -12.98 -1.72 -12.09
CA GLY A 21 -12.92 -2.66 -10.98
C GLY A 21 -14.27 -2.64 -10.27
N VAL A 22 -14.83 -3.81 -10.01
CA VAL A 22 -15.85 -4.00 -8.98
C VAL A 22 -15.45 -3.24 -7.71
N PRO A 23 -16.36 -2.54 -6.99
CA PRO A 23 -15.98 -1.91 -5.73
C PRO A 23 -15.61 -3.01 -4.73
N GLY A 24 -14.32 -3.29 -4.61
CA GLY A 24 -13.76 -4.09 -3.53
C GLY A 24 -13.73 -3.26 -2.24
N ASP A 25 -13.36 -3.90 -1.14
CA ASP A 25 -13.02 -3.18 0.08
C ASP A 25 -11.94 -2.13 -0.26
N PRO A 26 -12.17 -0.81 -0.04
CA PRO A 26 -11.25 0.27 -0.41
C PRO A 26 -9.82 0.08 0.11
N GLN A 27 -9.67 -0.75 1.14
CA GLN A 27 -8.41 -1.07 1.78
C GLN A 27 -7.68 -2.25 1.10
N GLN A 28 -8.39 -3.22 0.50
CA GLN A 28 -7.79 -4.21 -0.41
C GLN A 28 -7.35 -3.54 -1.72
N ASP A 29 -8.13 -2.55 -2.14
CA ASP A 29 -7.83 -1.72 -3.32
C ASP A 29 -6.48 -0.99 -3.20
N LEU A 30 -6.06 -0.67 -1.97
CA LEU A 30 -4.79 0.03 -1.73
C LEU A 30 -3.56 -0.84 -2.01
N ALA A 31 -3.61 -2.14 -1.72
CA ALA A 31 -2.49 -3.05 -2.00
C ALA A 31 -2.28 -3.22 -3.51
N ASP A 32 -3.38 -3.36 -4.26
CA ASP A 32 -3.37 -3.44 -5.71
C ASP A 32 -2.93 -2.12 -6.34
N HIS A 33 -3.37 -0.99 -5.78
CA HIS A 33 -2.91 0.34 -6.19
C HIS A 33 -1.40 0.54 -5.99
N PHE A 34 -0.83 0.07 -4.89
CA PHE A 34 0.63 0.11 -4.68
C PHE A 34 1.37 -0.74 -5.71
N LEU A 35 0.84 -1.92 -6.06
CA LEU A 35 1.40 -2.72 -7.14
C LEU A 35 1.33 -1.98 -8.48
N ALA A 36 0.22 -1.30 -8.78
CA ALA A 36 0.07 -0.49 -9.98
C ALA A 36 1.08 0.68 -10.01
N CYS A 37 1.27 1.38 -8.90
CA CYS A 37 2.28 2.44 -8.77
C CYS A 37 3.68 1.90 -9.09
N THR A 38 4.01 0.73 -8.53
CA THR A 38 5.30 0.05 -8.71
C THR A 38 5.54 -0.36 -10.15
N ARG A 39 4.55 -1.00 -10.79
CA ARG A 39 4.62 -1.40 -12.20
C ARG A 39 4.85 -0.22 -13.14
N LEU A 40 4.36 0.95 -12.77
CA LEU A 40 4.55 2.20 -13.50
C LEU A 40 5.84 2.94 -13.12
N GLY A 41 6.64 2.39 -12.19
CA GLY A 41 7.88 3.00 -11.72
C GLY A 41 7.68 4.30 -10.95
N ARG A 42 6.50 4.52 -10.37
CA ARG A 42 6.16 5.75 -9.63
C ARG A 42 6.35 5.59 -8.11
N TYR A 43 6.35 6.71 -7.39
CA TYR A 43 6.20 6.70 -5.94
C TYR A 43 4.78 6.25 -5.56
N LEU A 44 4.63 5.70 -4.35
CA LEU A 44 3.33 5.26 -3.86
C LEU A 44 2.43 6.47 -3.60
N THR A 45 1.15 6.33 -3.96
CA THR A 45 0.13 7.34 -3.72
C THR A 45 -1.05 6.73 -2.98
N VAL A 46 -1.85 7.55 -2.31
CA VAL A 46 -3.15 7.10 -1.80
C VAL A 46 -4.06 6.68 -2.96
N PHE A 47 -5.12 5.93 -2.64
CA PHE A 47 -5.95 5.27 -3.66
C PHE A 47 -6.51 6.21 -4.73
N ASP A 48 -6.97 7.40 -4.34
CA ASP A 48 -7.50 8.41 -5.27
C ASP A 48 -6.41 9.16 -6.07
N GLY A 49 -5.14 8.85 -5.81
CA GLY A 49 -3.99 9.49 -6.46
C GLY A 49 -3.78 10.96 -6.09
N SER A 50 -4.52 11.50 -5.12
CA SER A 50 -4.49 12.93 -4.75
C SER A 50 -3.16 13.37 -4.13
N ARG A 51 -2.44 12.44 -3.48
CA ARG A 51 -1.16 12.70 -2.83
C ARG A 51 -0.28 11.46 -2.71
N PHE A 52 0.99 11.69 -2.39
CA PHE A 52 1.93 10.63 -2.03
C PHE A 52 1.61 10.04 -0.65
N VAL A 53 1.95 8.76 -0.48
CA VAL A 53 1.95 8.10 0.83
C VAL A 53 3.08 8.67 1.68
N ILE A 54 2.78 8.95 2.95
CA ILE A 54 3.72 9.45 3.94
C ILE A 54 3.76 8.52 5.17
N THR A 55 4.72 8.73 6.06
CA THR A 55 4.89 7.88 7.25
C THR A 55 3.71 7.96 8.23
N ASP A 56 3.00 9.08 8.29
CA ASP A 56 1.78 9.25 9.11
C ASP A 56 0.64 8.33 8.66
N ASP A 57 0.59 7.96 7.37
CA ASP A 57 -0.47 7.10 6.82
C ASP A 57 -0.50 5.69 7.44
N PHE A 58 0.63 5.26 8.03
CA PHE A 58 0.75 3.97 8.72
C PHE A 58 0.58 4.06 10.23
N ARG A 59 0.39 5.27 10.78
CA ARG A 59 0.25 5.51 12.23
C ARG A 59 -1.21 5.67 12.65
N ASP A 60 -1.96 6.49 11.92
CA ASP A 60 -3.24 7.02 12.42
C ASP A 60 -4.48 6.24 11.95
N ALA A 61 -4.35 5.44 10.88
CA ALA A 61 -5.44 4.63 10.34
C ALA A 61 -5.06 3.14 10.33
N PRO A 62 -6.03 2.22 10.55
CA PRO A 62 -5.76 0.82 10.27
C PRO A 62 -5.44 0.69 8.78
N VAL A 63 -4.20 0.35 8.46
CA VAL A 63 -3.80 -0.08 7.11
C VAL A 63 -3.88 -1.60 7.08
N LEU A 64 -4.42 -2.17 5.99
CA LEU A 64 -4.46 -3.63 5.87
C LEU A 64 -3.04 -4.17 5.87
N PRO A 65 -2.78 -5.31 6.53
CA PRO A 65 -1.46 -5.91 6.57
C PRO A 65 -0.86 -6.13 5.17
N GLU A 66 -1.71 -6.44 4.18
CA GLU A 66 -1.33 -6.59 2.79
C GLU A 66 -0.82 -5.28 2.18
N ALA A 67 -1.56 -4.17 2.34
CA ALA A 67 -1.14 -2.87 1.82
C ALA A 67 0.14 -2.38 2.51
N ALA A 68 0.26 -2.59 3.83
CA ALA A 68 1.47 -2.28 4.59
C ALA A 68 2.68 -3.13 4.12
N ALA A 69 2.48 -4.42 3.84
CA ALA A 69 3.54 -5.27 3.28
C ALA A 69 3.97 -4.80 1.88
N MET A 70 3.01 -4.47 1.01
CA MET A 70 3.30 -3.94 -0.32
C MET A 70 4.07 -2.62 -0.27
N ALA A 71 3.70 -1.72 0.64
CA ALA A 71 4.44 -0.48 0.86
C ALA A 71 5.86 -0.74 1.38
N SER A 72 6.02 -1.68 2.32
CA SER A 72 7.33 -2.08 2.84
C SER A 72 8.24 -2.67 1.74
N ILE A 73 7.66 -3.44 0.82
CA ILE A 73 8.40 -4.09 -0.27
C ILE A 73 8.81 -3.06 -1.33
N TYR A 74 7.85 -2.26 -1.81
CA TYR A 74 8.00 -1.50 -3.06
C TYR A 74 8.17 0.01 -2.91
N SER A 75 8.05 0.57 -1.70
CA SER A 75 8.29 2.00 -1.53
C SER A 75 9.72 2.37 -1.93
N LYS A 76 9.83 3.44 -2.71
CA LYS A 76 11.11 4.08 -3.08
C LYS A 76 11.61 5.05 -2.00
N ASP A 77 10.74 5.42 -1.07
CA ASP A 77 11.08 6.20 0.10
C ASP A 77 11.33 5.26 1.28
N LEU A 78 12.54 5.34 1.84
CA LEU A 78 12.98 4.49 2.94
C LEU A 78 12.13 4.67 4.20
N LEU A 79 11.79 5.91 4.55
CA LEU A 79 11.04 6.20 5.77
C LEU A 79 9.62 5.67 5.66
N VAL A 80 9.01 5.80 4.47
CA VAL A 80 7.70 5.21 4.16
C VAL A 80 7.76 3.68 4.24
N ALA A 81 8.80 3.06 3.67
CA ALA A 81 8.97 1.60 3.70
C ALA A 81 9.11 1.08 5.14
N GLN A 82 9.88 1.78 5.99
CA GLN A 82 10.05 1.43 7.40
C GLN A 82 8.78 1.66 8.21
N ALA A 83 8.09 2.79 8.00
CA ALA A 83 6.84 3.10 8.70
C ALA A 83 5.77 2.02 8.42
N ALA A 84 5.72 1.50 7.20
CA ALA A 84 4.80 0.43 6.81
C ALA A 84 5.09 -0.92 7.51
N LEU A 85 6.31 -1.15 7.99
CA LEU A 85 6.67 -2.36 8.73
C LEU A 85 6.12 -2.35 10.18
N LEU A 86 6.02 -1.18 10.79
CA LEU A 86 5.62 -1.00 12.19
C LEU A 86 4.23 -1.58 12.54
N PRO A 87 3.14 -1.29 11.78
CA PRO A 87 1.83 -1.85 12.08
C PRO A 87 1.81 -3.39 11.96
N LEU A 88 2.73 -3.97 11.19
CA LEU A 88 2.86 -5.42 11.07
C LEU A 88 3.52 -6.05 12.32
N GLY A 89 4.51 -5.38 12.92
CA GLY A 89 5.23 -5.90 14.09
C GLY A 89 4.48 -5.76 15.41
N GLY A 90 3.79 -4.63 15.63
CA GLY A 90 3.15 -4.32 16.91
C GLY A 90 1.90 -5.16 17.23
N ALA A 91 1.29 -5.78 16.22
CA ALA A 91 0.00 -6.43 16.37
C ALA A 91 0.08 -7.88 16.89
N VAL A 92 1.25 -8.52 16.82
CA VAL A 92 1.36 -9.99 16.84
C VAL A 92 1.32 -10.61 18.25
N HIS A 93 1.65 -9.83 19.29
CA HIS A 93 1.76 -10.33 20.66
C HIS A 93 0.43 -10.77 21.30
N LYS A 94 -0.72 -10.38 20.72
CA LYS A 94 -2.07 -10.75 21.19
C LYS A 94 -2.84 -11.61 20.18
N MET A 95 -2.18 -12.16 19.16
CA MET A 95 -2.84 -12.84 18.05
C MET A 95 -2.91 -14.36 18.21
N SER A 96 -4.00 -14.93 17.69
CA SER A 96 -4.16 -16.38 17.53
C SER A 96 -3.07 -16.98 16.64
N VAL A 97 -2.82 -18.28 16.79
CA VAL A 97 -1.81 -19.02 16.02
C VAL A 97 -1.98 -18.81 14.51
N THR A 98 -3.20 -18.93 13.99
CA THR A 98 -3.51 -18.74 12.57
C THR A 98 -3.18 -17.33 12.06
N LYS A 99 -3.41 -16.30 12.88
CA LYS A 99 -3.13 -14.92 12.50
C LYS A 99 -1.62 -14.63 12.55
N ARG A 100 -0.90 -15.27 13.47
CA ARG A 100 0.58 -15.23 13.53
C ARG A 100 1.21 -15.84 12.28
N GLU A 101 0.77 -17.02 11.85
CA GLU A 101 1.26 -17.65 10.62
C GLU A 101 1.08 -16.77 9.37
N LYS A 102 -0.04 -16.04 9.31
CA LYS A 102 -0.27 -15.07 8.22
C LYS A 102 0.78 -13.95 8.23
N TYR A 103 1.08 -13.40 9.41
CA TYR A 103 2.07 -12.34 9.56
C TYR A 103 3.48 -12.84 9.30
N GLU A 104 3.84 -14.05 9.76
CA GLU A 104 5.09 -14.72 9.41
C GLU A 104 5.30 -14.80 7.90
N ARG A 105 4.27 -15.22 7.16
CA ARG A 105 4.31 -15.25 5.70
C ARG A 105 4.53 -13.86 5.09
N LEU A 106 3.86 -12.83 5.61
CA LEU A 106 4.06 -11.45 5.13
C LEU A 106 5.48 -10.95 5.40
N PHE A 107 6.01 -11.17 6.61
CA PHE A 107 7.37 -10.76 6.96
C PHE A 107 8.42 -11.48 6.12
N LYS A 108 8.20 -12.76 5.81
CA LYS A 108 9.08 -13.51 4.90
C LYS A 108 9.06 -12.91 3.49
N LEU A 109 7.90 -12.55 2.97
CA LEU A 109 7.80 -11.85 1.67
C LEU A 109 8.54 -10.51 1.69
N ILE A 110 8.43 -9.75 2.79
CA ILE A 110 9.15 -8.48 2.96
C ILE A 110 10.67 -8.70 3.01
N GLU A 111 11.14 -9.68 3.80
CA GLU A 111 12.56 -10.04 3.88
C GLU A 111 13.15 -10.41 2.51
N GLU A 112 12.41 -11.18 1.72
CA GLU A 112 12.91 -11.69 0.44
C GLU A 112 12.86 -10.64 -0.68
N ASN A 113 11.88 -9.73 -0.65
CA ASN A 113 11.55 -8.90 -1.83
C ASN A 113 11.75 -7.40 -1.63
N ALA A 114 11.93 -6.89 -0.39
CA ALA A 114 11.99 -5.45 -0.18
C ALA A 114 13.19 -4.80 -0.89
N LEU A 115 12.90 -3.68 -1.56
CA LEU A 115 13.91 -2.89 -2.29
C LEU A 115 15.01 -2.37 -1.36
N SER A 116 14.66 -2.08 -0.10
CA SER A 116 15.59 -1.58 0.92
C SER A 116 16.22 -2.72 1.72
N GLU A 117 17.56 -2.79 1.72
CA GLU A 117 18.34 -3.70 2.59
C GLU A 117 17.96 -3.53 4.07
N MET A 118 17.77 -2.29 4.54
CA MET A 118 17.44 -2.01 5.93
C MET A 118 16.06 -2.59 6.30
N VAL A 119 15.09 -2.53 5.38
CA VAL A 119 13.76 -3.14 5.58
C VAL A 119 13.85 -4.66 5.58
N ARG A 120 14.66 -5.26 4.71
CA ARG A 120 14.91 -6.71 4.72
C ARG A 120 15.51 -7.18 6.04
N HIS A 121 16.52 -6.48 6.54
CA HIS A 121 17.13 -6.78 7.84
C HIS A 121 16.13 -6.62 8.98
N SER A 122 15.36 -5.53 9.00
CA SER A 122 14.34 -5.30 10.03
C SER A 122 13.28 -6.40 10.03
N ALA A 123 12.85 -6.86 8.85
CA ALA A 123 11.88 -7.96 8.73
C ALA A 123 12.45 -9.29 9.25
N ARG A 124 13.72 -9.60 8.91
CA ARG A 124 14.44 -10.76 9.45
C ARG A 124 14.54 -10.72 10.96
N ASP A 125 14.87 -9.57 11.54
CA ASP A 125 15.03 -9.42 12.98
C ASP A 125 13.71 -9.73 13.70
N VAL A 126 12.59 -9.21 13.18
CA VAL A 126 11.25 -9.50 13.71
C VAL A 126 10.90 -11.00 13.61
N LEU A 127 11.21 -11.65 12.49
CA LEU A 127 11.02 -13.09 12.32
C LEU A 127 11.88 -13.90 13.30
N SER A 128 13.16 -13.54 13.45
CA SER A 128 14.10 -14.24 14.33
C SER A 128 13.74 -14.10 15.81
N ALA A 129 13.20 -12.94 16.19
CA ALA A 129 12.67 -12.69 17.54
C ALA A 129 11.35 -13.45 17.80
N GLY A 130 10.77 -14.09 16.79
CA GLY A 130 9.48 -14.77 16.89
C GLY A 130 8.35 -13.82 17.30
N PHE A 131 8.40 -12.57 16.82
CA PHE A 131 7.49 -11.49 17.21
C PHE A 131 7.44 -11.21 18.72
N ARG A 132 8.47 -11.66 19.46
CA ARG A 132 8.68 -11.21 20.82
C ARG A 132 9.19 -9.79 20.74
N ASN A 133 8.56 -8.86 21.45
CA ASN A 133 8.96 -7.45 21.51
C ASN A 133 10.48 -7.34 21.64
N THR A 134 11.18 -7.11 20.53
CA THR A 134 12.40 -6.35 20.56
C THR A 134 11.93 -4.92 20.73
N GLU A 135 11.90 -4.47 21.99
CA GLU A 135 11.97 -3.05 22.28
C GLU A 135 13.16 -2.51 21.47
N ILE A 136 12.86 -1.79 20.38
CA ILE A 136 13.86 -0.97 19.74
C ILE A 136 14.19 0.11 20.77
N ARG A 137 15.38 0.00 21.38
CA ARG A 137 15.96 0.98 22.29
C ARG A 137 16.64 2.10 21.52
#